data_AF-A0A965W9A4-F1
#
_entry.id   AF-A0A965W9A4-F1
#
_cell.length_a   1.000
_cell.length_b   1.000
_cell.length_c   1.000
_cell.angle_alpha   90.00
_cell.angle_beta   90.00
_cell.angle_gamma   90.00
#
_symmetry.space_group_name_H-M   'P 1'
#
loop_
_entity.id
_entity.type
_entity.pdbx_description
1 polymer ?
#
loop_
_entity_poly.entity_id
_entity_poly.type
_entity_poly.pdbx_seq_one_letter_code
_entity_poly.pdbx_strand_id
1 'polypeptide(L)'
;MSVVAANRSESSSFTDYFDFFNLPRQFQIDRSVLDRAYLTIQQEVHPDKFVNQDDQQKRRSLQMTTYANTAYQTLKQPVPRGFYLCQLAGLDPQLETNTAMPKAFLIQQMEWREELDDAKSDLSKLEALQQAVQAIQKEWQLQIEKAFDEALAPEKALEKLRCALFLERFLEELDHRLSALI
;
A
#
# COMPACT_ATOMS: atom_id res chain seq x y z
N MET A 1 34.86 3.84 1.68
CA MET A 1 34.16 4.38 0.49
C MET A 1 33.47 3.22 -0.20
N SER A 2 32.14 3.15 -0.06
CA SER A 2 31.37 2.00 -0.53
C SER A 2 31.15 2.10 -2.03
N VAL A 3 31.67 1.12 -2.76
CA VAL A 3 31.65 1.01 -4.25
C VAL A 3 30.21 0.96 -4.80
N VAL A 4 29.21 0.78 -3.94
CA VAL A 4 27.78 0.76 -4.28
C VAL A 4 27.24 2.13 -4.69
N ALA A 5 27.76 3.22 -4.11
CA ALA A 5 27.22 4.57 -4.35
C ALA A 5 27.51 5.11 -5.76
N ALA A 6 28.63 4.67 -6.38
CA ALA A 6 29.00 5.10 -7.73
C ALA A 6 28.21 4.37 -8.83
N ASN A 7 27.65 3.19 -8.54
CA ASN A 7 27.00 2.37 -9.57
C ASN A 7 25.51 2.69 -9.78
N ARG A 8 24.85 3.37 -8.84
CA ARG A 8 23.43 3.80 -8.98
C ARG A 8 23.25 5.08 -9.79
N SER A 9 24.32 5.87 -9.96
CA SER A 9 24.30 7.13 -10.73
C SER A 9 24.63 6.97 -12.21
N GLU A 10 25.17 5.81 -12.65
CA GLU A 10 25.65 5.64 -14.03
C GLU A 10 24.97 4.51 -14.81
N SER A 11 24.40 3.47 -14.18
CA SER A 11 23.72 2.40 -14.92
C SER A 11 22.67 1.66 -14.08
N SER A 12 21.39 2.06 -14.17
CA SER A 12 20.22 1.16 -14.07
C SER A 12 18.95 1.99 -14.18
N SER A 13 18.21 1.85 -15.28
CA SER A 13 16.79 2.15 -15.26
C SER A 13 16.14 1.16 -14.30
N PHE A 14 15.82 1.57 -13.08
CA PHE A 14 15.03 0.74 -12.18
C PHE A 14 13.74 0.34 -12.91
N THR A 15 13.48 -0.96 -12.98
CA THR A 15 12.35 -1.46 -13.78
C THR A 15 11.04 -1.25 -13.03
N ASP A 16 11.09 -1.25 -11.69
CA ASP A 16 9.94 -1.13 -10.79
C ASP A 16 10.38 -0.75 -9.35
N TYR A 17 9.41 -0.55 -8.45
CA TYR A 17 9.67 -0.17 -7.05
C TYR A 17 10.37 -1.25 -6.22
N PHE A 18 10.17 -2.53 -6.51
CA PHE A 18 10.85 -3.60 -5.78
C PHE A 18 12.33 -3.63 -6.15
N ASP A 19 12.64 -3.55 -7.45
CA ASP A 19 14.01 -3.41 -7.96
C ASP A 19 14.71 -2.17 -7.37
N PHE A 20 13.99 -1.04 -7.27
CA PHE A 20 14.49 0.19 -6.65
C PHE A 20 14.95 0.00 -5.18
N PHE A 21 14.19 -0.74 -4.38
CA PHE A 21 14.55 -1.04 -2.99
C PHE A 21 15.39 -2.32 -2.83
N ASN A 22 15.74 -3.00 -3.92
CA ASN A 22 16.39 -4.31 -3.92
C ASN A 22 15.59 -5.35 -3.10
N LEU A 23 14.27 -5.39 -3.33
CA LEU A 23 13.34 -6.31 -2.71
C LEU A 23 12.82 -7.33 -3.74
N PRO A 24 12.46 -8.56 -3.31
CA PRO A 24 11.75 -9.50 -4.16
C PRO A 24 10.35 -8.95 -4.52
N ARG A 25 9.87 -9.24 -5.73
CA ARG A 25 8.51 -8.91 -6.18
C ARG A 25 7.48 -9.88 -5.56
N GLN A 26 7.10 -9.59 -4.33
CA GLN A 26 6.15 -10.40 -3.57
C GLN A 26 5.20 -9.50 -2.80
N PHE A 27 4.01 -10.01 -2.49
CA PHE A 27 3.05 -9.30 -1.67
C PHE A 27 3.53 -9.19 -0.23
N GLN A 28 4.07 -10.26 0.34
CA GLN A 28 4.59 -10.23 1.70
C GLN A 28 5.93 -9.49 1.78
N ILE A 29 5.97 -8.32 2.43
CA ILE A 29 7.20 -7.56 2.65
C ILE A 29 7.44 -7.41 4.15
N ASP A 30 8.65 -7.74 4.60
CA ASP A 30 9.12 -7.36 5.93
C ASP A 30 9.28 -5.83 5.99
N ARG A 31 8.40 -5.19 6.77
CA ARG A 31 8.37 -3.75 6.94
C ARG A 31 9.70 -3.19 7.46
N SER A 32 10.41 -3.92 8.30
CA SER A 32 11.72 -3.50 8.81
C SER A 32 12.80 -3.47 7.71
N VAL A 33 12.68 -4.34 6.72
CA VAL A 33 13.60 -4.37 5.56
C VAL A 33 13.28 -3.20 4.64
N LEU A 34 12.00 -2.96 4.33
CA LEU A 34 11.55 -1.83 3.52
C LEU A 34 11.94 -0.48 4.16
N ASP A 35 11.71 -0.32 5.46
CA ASP A 35 12.06 0.91 6.19
C ASP A 35 13.57 1.17 6.16
N ARG A 36 14.39 0.13 6.33
CA ARG A 36 15.86 0.26 6.21
C ARG A 36 16.29 0.62 4.80
N ALA A 37 15.74 -0.04 3.77
CA ALA A 37 16.06 0.25 2.38
C ALA A 37 15.70 1.70 2.01
N TYR A 38 14.55 2.18 2.48
CA TYR A 38 14.11 3.56 2.30
C TYR A 38 15.04 4.57 2.98
N LEU A 39 15.45 4.32 4.23
CA LEU A 39 16.38 5.20 4.94
C LEU A 39 17.75 5.28 4.24
N THR A 40 18.27 4.14 3.75
CA THR A 40 19.51 4.12 2.97
C THR A 40 19.39 4.98 1.71
N ILE A 41 18.31 4.83 0.95
CA ILE A 41 18.09 5.61 -0.27
C ILE A 41 17.91 7.09 0.04
N GLN A 42 17.10 7.45 1.04
CA GLN A 42 16.93 8.84 1.46
C GLN A 42 18.26 9.51 1.81
N GLN A 43 19.14 8.80 2.52
CA GLN A 43 20.47 9.32 2.82
C GLN A 43 21.29 9.55 1.56
N GLU A 44 21.18 8.70 0.54
CA GLU A 44 21.92 8.83 -0.73
C GLU A 44 21.40 10.01 -1.57
N VAL A 45 20.10 10.26 -1.58
CA VAL A 45 19.45 11.17 -2.53
C VAL A 45 19.05 12.53 -1.94
N HIS A 46 19.28 12.75 -0.64
CA HIS A 46 18.82 13.94 0.07
C HIS A 46 19.29 15.25 -0.59
N PRO A 47 18.38 16.21 -0.85
CA PRO A 47 18.70 17.45 -1.57
C PRO A 47 19.77 18.29 -0.87
N ASP A 48 19.89 18.22 0.46
CA ASP A 48 20.95 18.92 1.22
C ASP A 48 22.37 18.52 0.81
N LYS A 49 22.57 17.30 0.30
CA LYS A 49 23.88 16.87 -0.22
C LYS A 49 24.24 17.55 -1.55
N PHE A 50 23.26 18.13 -2.23
CA PHE A 50 23.38 18.70 -3.56
C PHE A 50 23.13 20.23 -3.58
N VAL A 51 23.04 20.89 -2.42
CA VAL A 51 22.81 22.35 -2.32
C VAL A 51 23.90 23.17 -3.02
N ASN A 52 25.14 22.69 -2.99
CA ASN A 52 26.30 23.32 -3.63
C ASN A 52 26.61 22.76 -5.03
N GLN A 53 25.73 21.93 -5.58
CA GLN A 53 25.91 21.26 -6.87
C GLN A 53 25.13 21.96 -7.99
N ASP A 54 25.44 21.59 -9.24
CA ASP A 54 24.86 22.19 -10.44
C ASP A 54 23.34 21.94 -10.51
N ASP A 55 22.61 22.82 -11.19
CA ASP A 55 21.13 22.78 -11.24
C ASP A 55 20.59 21.45 -11.78
N GLN A 56 21.35 20.81 -12.68
CA GLN A 56 21.02 19.49 -13.19
C GLN A 56 21.05 18.41 -12.09
N GLN A 57 22.03 18.46 -11.19
CA GLN A 57 22.20 17.51 -10.09
C GLN A 57 21.11 17.70 -9.03
N LYS A 58 20.74 18.95 -8.73
CA LYS A 58 19.62 19.27 -7.85
C LYS A 58 18.29 18.72 -8.36
N ARG A 59 18.00 18.90 -9.65
CA ARG A 59 16.77 18.36 -10.28
C ARG A 59 16.72 16.83 -10.22
N ARG A 60 17.83 16.15 -10.48
CA ARG A 60 17.92 14.68 -10.38
C ARG A 60 17.69 14.21 -8.94
N SER A 61 18.29 14.86 -7.96
CA SER A 61 18.08 14.56 -6.53
C SER A 61 16.61 14.72 -6.14
N LEU A 62 15.93 15.79 -6.59
CA LEU A 62 14.51 15.99 -6.32
C LEU A 62 13.63 14.91 -6.95
N GLN A 63 13.89 14.55 -8.22
CA GLN A 63 13.17 13.47 -8.91
C GLN A 63 13.34 12.13 -8.18
N MET A 64 14.57 11.81 -7.77
CA MET A 64 14.87 10.57 -7.06
C MET A 64 14.24 10.53 -5.67
N THR A 65 14.26 11.65 -4.94
CA THR A 65 13.57 11.79 -3.65
C THR A 65 12.07 11.54 -3.80
N THR A 66 11.45 12.15 -4.81
CA THR A 66 10.02 11.98 -5.09
C THR A 66 9.69 10.53 -5.41
N TYR A 67 10.48 9.91 -6.30
CA TYR A 67 10.31 8.50 -6.67
C TYR A 67 10.45 7.57 -5.46
N ALA A 68 11.46 7.77 -4.61
CA ALA A 68 11.67 6.98 -3.40
C ALA A 68 10.49 7.09 -2.43
N ASN A 69 9.93 8.29 -2.26
CA ASN A 69 8.76 8.48 -1.40
C ASN A 69 7.53 7.77 -1.96
N THR A 70 7.24 7.93 -3.26
CA THR A 70 6.11 7.25 -3.91
C THR A 70 6.24 5.73 -3.85
N ALA A 71 7.41 5.20 -4.18
CA ALA A 71 7.71 3.78 -4.12
C ALA A 71 7.53 3.24 -2.70
N TYR A 72 8.07 3.95 -1.70
CA TYR A 72 7.95 3.56 -0.30
C TYR A 72 6.49 3.55 0.17
N GLN A 73 5.72 4.61 -0.10
CA GLN A 73 4.31 4.66 0.30
C GLN A 73 3.49 3.56 -0.38
N THR A 74 3.73 3.30 -1.66
CA THR A 74 3.07 2.24 -2.43
C THR A 74 3.38 0.86 -1.86
N LEU A 75 4.67 0.57 -1.63
CA LEU A 75 5.07 -0.73 -1.09
C LEU A 75 4.78 -0.86 0.40
N LYS A 76 4.58 0.21 1.17
CA LYS A 76 4.33 0.11 2.61
C LYS A 76 2.92 -0.39 2.93
N GLN A 77 1.93 0.04 2.16
CA GLN A 77 0.52 -0.28 2.40
C GLN A 77 0.11 -1.53 1.61
N PRO A 78 -0.57 -2.53 2.22
CA PRO A 78 -0.91 -3.79 1.53
C PRO A 78 -1.78 -3.60 0.27
N VAL A 79 -2.81 -2.75 0.33
CA VAL A 79 -3.73 -2.55 -0.80
C VAL A 79 -3.04 -1.87 -1.99
N PRO A 80 -2.36 -0.71 -1.85
CA PRO A 80 -1.55 -0.13 -2.92
C PRO A 80 -0.47 -1.06 -3.46
N ARG A 81 0.22 -1.81 -2.59
CA ARG A 81 1.22 -2.81 -3.00
C ARG A 81 0.59 -3.90 -3.88
N GLY A 82 -0.56 -4.41 -3.49
CA GLY A 82 -1.30 -5.40 -4.27
C GLY A 82 -1.71 -4.89 -5.64
N PHE A 83 -2.26 -3.68 -5.72
CA PHE A 83 -2.59 -3.07 -7.02
C PHE A 83 -1.36 -2.86 -7.89
N TYR A 84 -0.23 -2.47 -7.29
CA TYR A 84 1.03 -2.34 -8.01
C TYR A 84 1.52 -3.68 -8.57
N LEU A 85 1.43 -4.77 -7.80
CA LEU A 85 1.73 -6.12 -8.28
C LEU A 85 0.81 -6.55 -9.43
N CYS A 86 -0.49 -6.24 -9.37
CA CYS A 86 -1.41 -6.45 -10.48
C CYS A 86 -0.97 -5.68 -11.74
N GLN A 87 -0.59 -4.41 -11.60
CA GLN A 87 -0.10 -3.59 -12.72
C GLN A 87 1.17 -4.19 -13.35
N LEU A 88 2.11 -4.67 -12.53
CA LEU A 88 3.31 -5.36 -13.01
C LEU A 88 3.00 -6.68 -13.74
N ALA A 89 1.88 -7.33 -13.40
CA ALA A 89 1.36 -8.50 -14.10
C ALA A 89 0.54 -8.16 -15.36
N GLY A 90 0.43 -6.87 -15.72
CA GLY A 90 -0.35 -6.41 -16.88
C GLY A 90 -1.85 -6.35 -16.65
N LEU A 91 -2.30 -6.44 -15.39
CA LEU A 91 -3.70 -6.28 -15.02
C LEU A 91 -3.98 -4.81 -14.68
N ASP A 92 -4.97 -4.22 -15.35
CA ASP A 92 -5.47 -2.90 -15.00
C ASP A 92 -6.47 -3.01 -13.84
N PRO A 93 -6.19 -2.38 -12.68
CA PRO A 93 -7.12 -2.40 -11.56
C PRO A 93 -8.46 -1.72 -11.83
N GLN A 94 -8.55 -0.87 -12.87
CA GLN A 94 -9.78 -0.18 -13.28
C GLN A 94 -10.52 0.48 -12.11
N LEU A 95 -9.80 1.08 -11.17
CA LEU A 95 -10.37 1.61 -9.92
C LEU A 95 -11.48 2.65 -10.14
N GLU A 96 -11.43 3.37 -11.27
CA GLU A 96 -12.41 4.40 -11.62
C GLU A 96 -13.55 3.89 -12.53
N THR A 97 -13.32 2.80 -13.27
CA THR A 97 -14.25 2.32 -14.32
C THR A 97 -14.95 1.01 -13.96
N ASN A 98 -14.37 0.22 -13.05
CA ASN A 98 -14.88 -1.09 -12.67
C ASN A 98 -15.21 -1.14 -11.17
N THR A 99 -16.37 -0.56 -10.85
CA THR A 99 -16.99 -0.57 -9.53
C THR A 99 -17.85 -1.82 -9.29
N ALA A 100 -17.77 -2.82 -10.17
CA ALA A 100 -18.51 -4.07 -10.00
C ALA A 100 -17.92 -4.85 -8.82
N MET A 101 -18.66 -4.87 -7.72
CA MET A 101 -18.31 -5.58 -6.50
C MET A 101 -19.05 -6.92 -6.40
N PRO A 102 -18.45 -7.94 -5.79
CA PRO A 102 -19.15 -9.20 -5.51
C PRO A 102 -20.43 -8.95 -4.70
N LYS A 103 -21.54 -9.59 -5.09
CA LYS A 103 -22.83 -9.44 -4.39
C LYS A 103 -22.73 -9.74 -2.89
N ALA A 104 -21.96 -10.76 -2.52
CA ALA A 104 -21.73 -11.11 -1.12
C ALA A 104 -21.06 -9.96 -0.34
N PHE A 105 -20.12 -9.25 -0.94
CA PHE A 105 -19.49 -8.08 -0.33
C PHE A 105 -20.48 -6.93 -0.15
N LEU A 106 -21.33 -6.66 -1.15
CA LEU A 106 -22.32 -5.60 -1.07
C LEU A 106 -23.33 -5.83 0.06
N ILE A 107 -23.78 -7.08 0.23
CA ILE A 107 -24.68 -7.45 1.35
C ILE A 107 -23.97 -7.22 2.68
N GLN A 108 -22.74 -7.71 2.82
CA GLN A 108 -21.96 -7.53 4.05
C GLN A 108 -21.72 -6.04 4.37
N GLN A 109 -21.46 -5.23 3.35
CA GLN A 109 -21.28 -3.79 3.52
C GLN A 109 -22.57 -3.10 3.98
N MET A 110 -23.74 -3.54 3.52
CA MET A 110 -25.01 -3.03 4.01
C MET A 110 -25.22 -3.38 5.49
N GLU A 111 -24.92 -4.62 5.89
CA GLU A 111 -25.00 -5.07 7.29
C GLU A 111 -24.10 -4.23 8.20
N TRP A 112 -22.84 -4.00 7.82
CA TRP A 112 -21.95 -3.14 8.60
C TRP A 112 -22.43 -1.69 8.71
N ARG A 113 -23.07 -1.17 7.66
CA ARG A 113 -23.64 0.19 7.69
C ARG A 113 -24.84 0.25 8.64
N GLU A 114 -25.69 -0.76 8.65
CA GLU A 114 -26.81 -0.85 9.59
C GLU A 114 -26.31 -0.95 11.03
N GLU A 115 -25.33 -1.82 11.30
CA GLU A 115 -24.71 -1.92 12.64
C GLU A 115 -24.06 -0.62 13.09
N LEU A 116 -23.42 0.11 12.18
CA LEU A 116 -22.82 1.42 12.44
C LEU A 116 -23.88 2.47 12.80
N ASP A 117 -25.01 2.48 12.10
CA ASP A 117 -26.11 3.41 12.36
C ASP A 117 -26.86 3.06 13.66
N ASP A 118 -27.00 1.78 13.97
CA ASP A 118 -27.60 1.27 15.22
C ASP A 118 -26.71 1.52 16.44
N ALA A 119 -25.39 1.47 16.26
CA ALA A 119 -24.44 1.76 17.33
C ALA A 119 -24.52 3.22 17.79
N LYS A 120 -24.88 4.17 16.91
CA LYS A 120 -24.96 5.61 17.23
C LYS A 120 -23.69 6.13 17.95
N SER A 121 -23.81 6.44 19.23
CA SER A 121 -22.71 6.91 20.11
C SER A 121 -22.33 5.88 21.18
N ASP A 122 -22.75 4.62 21.03
CA ASP A 122 -22.40 3.52 21.90
C ASP A 122 -20.98 3.04 21.58
N LEU A 123 -20.03 3.47 22.41
CA LEU A 123 -18.61 3.17 22.24
C LEU A 123 -18.35 1.66 22.15
N SER A 124 -18.97 0.86 23.01
CA SER A 124 -18.73 -0.59 23.06
C SER A 124 -19.22 -1.30 21.79
N LYS A 125 -20.34 -0.85 21.20
CA LYS A 125 -20.81 -1.40 19.92
C LYS A 125 -19.90 -1.00 18.76
N LEU A 126 -19.44 0.25 18.72
CA LEU A 126 -18.51 0.73 17.69
C LEU A 126 -17.16 0.01 17.76
N GLU A 127 -16.62 -0.20 18.95
CA GLU A 127 -15.38 -0.98 19.16
C GLU A 127 -15.56 -2.44 18.72
N ALA A 128 -16.69 -3.07 19.05
CA ALA A 128 -16.99 -4.44 18.62
C ALA A 128 -17.10 -4.57 17.09
N LEU A 129 -17.77 -3.62 16.44
CA LEU A 129 -17.86 -3.55 14.98
C LEU A 129 -16.47 -3.34 14.36
N GLN A 130 -15.68 -2.41 14.89
CA GLN A 130 -14.32 -2.18 14.41
C GLN A 130 -13.46 -3.44 14.51
N GLN A 131 -13.53 -4.17 15.62
CA GLN A 131 -12.80 -5.44 15.79
C GLN A 131 -13.25 -6.52 14.81
N ALA A 132 -14.57 -6.66 14.58
CA ALA A 132 -15.11 -7.63 13.63
C ALA A 132 -14.63 -7.34 12.20
N VAL A 133 -14.69 -6.08 11.78
CA VAL A 133 -14.23 -5.64 10.45
C VAL A 133 -12.72 -5.80 10.29
N GLN A 134 -11.94 -5.48 11.32
CA GLN A 134 -10.48 -5.71 11.31
C GLN A 134 -10.11 -7.18 11.21
N ALA A 135 -10.87 -8.09 11.84
CA ALA A 135 -10.65 -9.53 11.70
C ALA A 135 -10.86 -9.99 10.25
N ILE A 136 -11.89 -9.48 9.59
CA ILE A 136 -12.17 -9.74 8.17
C ILE A 136 -11.08 -9.15 7.28
N GLN A 137 -10.59 -7.95 7.58
CA GLN A 137 -9.47 -7.33 6.87
C GLN A 137 -8.22 -8.21 6.91
N LYS A 138 -7.86 -8.74 8.10
CA LYS A 138 -6.69 -9.62 8.27
C LYS A 138 -6.84 -10.93 7.49
N GLU A 139 -8.02 -11.54 7.55
CA GLU A 139 -8.32 -12.75 6.76
C GLU A 139 -8.17 -12.47 5.26
N TRP A 140 -8.65 -11.32 4.79
CA TRP A 140 -8.54 -10.96 3.39
C TRP A 140 -7.12 -10.68 2.95
N GLN A 141 -6.31 -10.04 3.80
CA GLN A 141 -4.90 -9.83 3.55
C GLN A 141 -4.16 -11.16 3.39
N LEU A 142 -4.44 -12.16 4.23
CA LEU A 142 -3.85 -13.49 4.10
C LEU A 142 -4.24 -14.19 2.79
N GLN A 143 -5.51 -14.05 2.38
CA GLN A 143 -5.97 -14.63 1.12
C GLN A 143 -5.35 -13.94 -0.11
N ILE A 144 -5.16 -12.62 -0.04
CA ILE A 144 -4.46 -11.85 -1.07
C ILE A 144 -2.99 -12.27 -1.13
N GLU A 145 -2.32 -12.40 0.01
CA GLU A 145 -0.93 -12.88 0.11
C GLU A 145 -0.79 -14.25 -0.56
N LYS A 146 -1.64 -15.22 -0.20
CA LYS A 146 -1.65 -16.55 -0.84
C LYS A 146 -1.90 -16.48 -2.34
N ALA A 147 -2.81 -15.61 -2.79
CA ALA A 147 -3.11 -15.45 -4.21
C ALA A 147 -1.90 -14.95 -5.01
N PHE A 148 -1.11 -14.03 -4.45
CA PHE A 148 0.10 -13.53 -5.09
C PHE A 148 1.29 -14.48 -4.94
N ASP A 149 1.62 -14.88 -3.72
CA ASP A 149 2.92 -15.46 -3.38
C ASP A 149 2.94 -17.00 -3.50
N GLU A 150 1.79 -17.66 -3.35
CA GLU A 150 1.67 -19.12 -3.49
C GLU A 150 1.01 -19.53 -4.80
N ALA A 151 -0.17 -18.97 -5.11
CA ALA A 151 -0.99 -19.39 -6.23
C ALA A 151 -0.62 -18.73 -7.57
N LEU A 152 0.19 -17.65 -7.53
CA LEU A 152 0.58 -16.84 -8.70
C LEU A 152 -0.62 -16.42 -9.57
N ALA A 153 -1.74 -16.09 -8.93
CA ALA A 153 -3.04 -15.79 -9.55
C ALA A 153 -3.49 -14.35 -9.23
N PRO A 154 -2.83 -13.32 -9.79
CA PRO A 154 -3.07 -11.92 -9.47
C PRO A 154 -4.47 -11.44 -9.84
N GLU A 155 -5.16 -12.09 -10.78
CA GLU A 155 -6.56 -11.80 -11.13
C GLU A 155 -7.53 -12.11 -9.99
N LYS A 156 -7.27 -13.17 -9.21
CA LYS A 156 -8.07 -13.52 -8.03
C LYS A 156 -7.82 -12.54 -6.89
N ALA A 157 -6.58 -12.07 -6.75
CA ALA A 157 -6.22 -11.05 -5.78
C ALA A 157 -6.89 -9.70 -6.11
N LEU A 158 -7.03 -9.37 -7.40
CA LEU A 158 -7.54 -8.07 -7.84
C LEU A 158 -8.98 -7.79 -7.38
N GLU A 159 -9.89 -8.77 -7.48
CA GLU A 159 -11.26 -8.62 -6.96
C GLU A 159 -11.26 -8.35 -5.45
N LYS A 160 -10.41 -9.06 -4.72
CA LYS A 160 -10.32 -8.94 -3.27
C LYS A 160 -9.65 -7.64 -2.82
N LEU A 161 -8.65 -7.17 -3.56
CA LEU A 161 -8.03 -5.85 -3.36
C LEU A 161 -9.03 -4.71 -3.55
N ARG A 162 -9.93 -4.81 -4.55
CA ARG A 162 -11.02 -3.84 -4.70
C ARG A 162 -11.93 -3.84 -3.48
N CYS A 163 -12.29 -5.00 -2.95
CA CYS A 163 -13.08 -5.08 -1.71
C CYS A 163 -12.34 -4.47 -0.50
N ALA A 164 -11.04 -4.75 -0.39
CA ALA A 164 -10.20 -4.23 0.69
C ALA A 164 -10.10 -2.70 0.68
N LEU A 165 -10.10 -2.04 -0.49
CA LEU A 165 -10.12 -0.58 -0.59
C LEU A 165 -11.36 0.04 0.07
N PHE A 166 -12.55 -0.55 -0.14
CA PHE A 166 -13.78 -0.09 0.51
C PHE A 166 -13.79 -0.39 2.01
N LEU A 167 -13.17 -1.50 2.42
CA LEU A 167 -13.02 -1.87 3.81
C LEU A 167 -12.12 -0.89 4.57
N GLU A 168 -11.00 -0.47 3.98
CA GLU A 168 -10.09 0.54 4.55
C GLU A 168 -10.82 1.86 4.79
N ARG A 169 -11.59 2.34 3.81
CA ARG A 169 -12.41 3.56 3.97
C ARG A 169 -13.45 3.43 5.08
N PHE A 170 -14.06 2.27 5.23
CA PHE A 170 -15.04 2.02 6.30
C PHE A 170 -14.38 2.00 7.68
N LEU A 171 -13.19 1.41 7.80
CA LEU A 171 -12.41 1.43 9.04
C LEU A 171 -11.95 2.84 9.41
N GLU A 172 -11.57 3.66 8.43
CA GLU A 172 -11.27 5.09 8.65
C GLU A 172 -12.50 5.86 9.15
N GLU A 173 -13.69 5.61 8.58
CA GLU A 173 -14.94 6.19 9.07
C GLU A 173 -15.23 5.80 10.53
N LEU A 174 -15.07 4.51 10.87
CA LEU A 174 -15.23 4.01 12.23
C LEU A 174 -14.26 4.67 13.21
N ASP A 175 -12.98 4.79 12.83
CA ASP A 175 -11.94 5.41 13.64
C ASP A 175 -12.26 6.89 13.93
N HIS A 176 -12.72 7.61 12.91
CA HIS A 176 -13.20 8.99 13.07
C HIS A 176 -14.39 9.11 14.01
N ARG A 177 -15.38 8.19 13.92
CA ARG A 177 -16.53 8.20 14.84
C ARG A 177 -16.13 7.88 16.27
N LEU A 178 -15.27 6.87 16.48
CA LEU A 178 -14.75 6.52 17.80
C LEU A 178 -13.98 7.69 18.42
N SER A 179 -13.09 8.32 17.64
CA SER A 179 -12.30 9.47 18.08
C SER A 179 -13.15 10.69 18.44
N ALA A 180 -14.35 10.83 17.87
CA ALA A 180 -15.26 11.93 18.18
C ALA A 180 -16.02 11.74 19.51
N LEU A 181 -15.97 10.54 20.11
CA LEU A 181 -16.66 10.19 21.36
C LEU A 181 -15.75 10.17 22.60
N ILE A 182 -14.44 10.27 22.40
CA ILE A 182 -13.40 10.27 23.44
C ILE A 182 -12.96 11.72 23.71
#